data_AF-A0A2T7Q2W5-F1
#
_entry.id   AF-A0A2T7Q2W5-F1
#
_cell.length_a   1.000
_cell.length_b   1.000
_cell.length_c   1.000
_cell.angle_alpha   90.00
_cell.angle_beta   90.00
_cell.angle_gamma   90.00
#
_symmetry.space_group_name_H-M   'P 1'
#
loop_
_entity.id
_entity.type
_entity.pdbx_description
1 polymer ?
#
loop_
_entity_poly.entity_id
_entity_poly.type
_entity_poly.pdbx_seq_one_letter_code
_entity_poly.pdbx_strand_id
1 'polypeptide(L)'
;MLDVKVDNTKIQVKTHAKAASTYARWSYIKRDPTADIDELIIIVFSPEYKLKEFYKIKWVDALPLIKEEKDGHKIYWNHINKHQADIKTLPKPDLISVFK
;
A
#
# COMPACT_ATOMS: atom_id res chain seq x y z
N MET A 1 11.63 -0.60 5.47
CA MET A 1 11.36 -0.84 6.90
C MET A 1 10.09 -1.67 6.95
N LEU A 2 10.12 -2.77 7.70
CA LEU A 2 8.98 -3.65 7.94
C LEU A 2 7.98 -2.93 8.85
N ASP A 3 6.70 -2.98 8.50
CA ASP A 3 5.63 -2.37 9.31
C ASP A 3 4.81 -3.43 10.06
N VAL A 4 4.49 -4.55 9.41
CA VAL A 4 3.65 -5.61 9.98
C VAL A 4 4.21 -6.98 9.64
N LYS A 5 4.18 -7.90 10.60
CA LYS A 5 4.40 -9.34 10.34
C LYS A 5 3.10 -10.08 10.61
N VAL A 6 2.58 -10.79 9.61
CA VAL A 6 1.42 -11.68 9.74
C VAL A 6 1.91 -13.09 9.43
N ASP A 7 1.73 -14.02 10.36
CA ASP A 7 2.32 -15.36 10.33
C ASP A 7 3.83 -15.29 10.07
N ASN A 8 4.26 -15.65 8.85
CA ASN A 8 5.65 -15.60 8.42
C ASN A 8 5.92 -14.60 7.29
N THR A 9 4.94 -13.77 6.94
CA THR A 9 5.04 -12.76 5.89
C THR A 9 5.35 -11.40 6.48
N LYS A 10 6.41 -10.76 5.97
CA LYS A 10 6.88 -9.42 6.35
C LYS A 10 6.34 -8.39 5.37
N ILE A 11 5.54 -7.47 5.88
CA ILE A 11 4.74 -6.57 5.05
C ILE A 11 5.11 -5.12 5.36
N GLN A 12 5.43 -4.37 4.31
CA GLN A 12 5.47 -2.92 4.37
C GLN A 12 4.11 -2.35 3.98
N VAL A 13 3.57 -1.42 4.77
CA VAL A 13 2.23 -0.87 4.59
C VAL A 13 2.31 0.65 4.37
N LYS A 14 1.60 1.14 3.36
CA LYS A 14 1.37 2.57 3.15
C LYS A 14 -0.11 2.87 3.13
N THR A 15 -0.55 3.72 4.04
CA THR A 15 -1.95 4.13 4.16
C THR A 15 -2.12 5.58 3.72
N HIS A 16 -3.15 5.86 2.94
CA HIS A 16 -3.47 7.21 2.48
C HIS A 16 -4.95 7.49 2.69
N ALA A 17 -5.29 8.62 3.32
CA ALA A 17 -6.63 9.18 3.29
C ALA A 17 -6.65 10.30 2.23
N LYS A 18 -7.55 10.20 1.25
CA LYS A 18 -7.60 11.18 0.16
C LYS A 18 -8.89 11.99 0.17
N ALA A 19 -8.73 13.30 0.37
CA ALA A 19 -9.77 14.29 0.05
C ALA A 19 -10.17 14.21 -1.43
N ALA A 20 -11.42 14.58 -1.73
CA ALA A 20 -11.91 14.64 -3.11
C ALA A 20 -11.07 15.56 -4.01
N SER A 21 -10.42 16.57 -3.44
CA SER A 21 -9.55 17.53 -4.11
C SER A 21 -8.10 17.03 -4.33
N THR A 22 -7.71 15.87 -3.78
CA THR A 22 -6.32 15.39 -3.83
C THR A 22 -6.14 14.29 -4.87
N TYR A 23 -5.47 14.63 -5.97
CA TYR A 23 -5.25 13.72 -7.11
C TYR A 23 -3.89 13.00 -7.11
N ALA A 24 -2.98 13.32 -6.18
CA ALA A 24 -1.62 12.78 -6.16
C ALA A 24 -1.58 11.25 -5.94
N ARG A 25 -1.33 10.44 -6.98
CA ARG A 25 -1.35 8.96 -6.94
C ARG A 25 0.04 8.34 -6.85
N TRP A 26 0.70 8.52 -5.71
CA TRP A 26 2.01 7.94 -5.43
C TRP A 26 2.23 7.75 -3.93
N SER A 27 3.18 6.89 -3.57
CA SER A 27 3.61 6.66 -2.18
C SER A 27 5.12 6.75 -2.09
N TYR A 28 5.64 7.42 -1.05
CA TYR A 28 7.05 7.36 -0.72
C TYR A 28 7.40 5.99 -0.16
N ILE A 29 8.39 5.34 -0.77
CA ILE A 29 8.87 4.01 -0.37
C ILE A 29 10.38 3.99 -0.53
N LYS A 30 11.11 3.87 0.58
CA LYS A 30 12.57 3.70 0.53
C LYS A 30 12.89 2.44 -0.27
N ARG A 31 13.57 2.63 -1.41
CA ARG A 31 14.06 1.52 -2.23
C ARG A 31 15.27 0.90 -1.53
N ASP A 32 15.12 -0.34 -1.10
CA ASP A 32 16.19 -1.12 -0.49
C ASP A 32 16.04 -2.57 -0.95
N PRO A 33 16.87 -3.02 -1.91
CA PRO A 33 16.83 -4.39 -2.41
C PRO A 33 17.20 -5.45 -1.36
N THR A 34 17.88 -5.03 -0.29
CA THR A 34 18.29 -5.92 0.82
C THR A 34 17.28 -5.94 1.95
N ALA A 35 16.21 -5.15 1.84
CA ALA A 35 15.16 -5.13 2.85
C ALA A 35 14.48 -6.49 2.94
N ASP A 36 14.40 -6.98 4.17
CA ASP A 36 13.73 -8.21 4.56
C ASP A 36 12.20 -8.00 4.61
N ILE A 37 11.61 -7.83 3.42
CA ILE A 37 10.20 -7.54 3.18
C ILE A 37 9.71 -8.46 2.05
N ASP A 38 8.59 -9.13 2.28
CA ASP A 38 7.97 -10.04 1.32
C ASP A 38 6.96 -9.30 0.44
N GLU A 39 6.18 -8.39 1.05
CA GLU A 39 5.05 -7.73 0.39
C GLU A 39 4.97 -6.23 0.71
N LEU A 40 4.51 -5.47 -0.27
CA LEU A 40 4.07 -4.09 -0.14
C LEU A 40 2.55 -4.03 -0.25
N ILE A 41 1.90 -3.46 0.76
CA ILE A 41 0.48 -3.16 0.74
C ILE A 41 0.26 -1.65 0.73
N ILE A 42 -0.57 -1.17 -0.19
CA ILE A 42 -1.00 0.23 -0.22
C ILE A 42 -2.52 0.26 -0.04
N ILE A 43 -2.97 1.01 0.96
CA ILE A 43 -4.39 1.13 1.30
C ILE A 43 -4.81 2.59 1.14
N VAL A 44 -5.84 2.83 0.35
CA VAL A 44 -6.37 4.16 0.09
C VAL A 44 -7.79 4.25 0.61
N PHE A 45 -8.02 5.19 1.53
CA PHE A 45 -9.31 5.48 2.11
C PHE A 45 -9.91 6.77 1.55
N SER A 46 -11.24 6.83 1.54
CA SER A 46 -11.99 8.07 1.38
C SER A 46 -11.86 8.94 2.64
N PRO A 47 -12.29 10.22 2.58
CA PRO A 47 -12.33 11.08 3.76
C PRO A 47 -13.22 10.51 4.88
N GLU A 48 -14.24 9.74 4.49
CA GLU A 48 -15.16 9.05 5.40
C GLU A 48 -14.64 7.65 5.79
N TYR A 49 -13.34 7.40 5.64
CA TYR A 49 -12.66 6.15 5.98
C TYR A 49 -13.16 4.90 5.23
N LYS A 50 -13.86 5.07 4.11
CA LYS A 50 -14.25 3.94 3.26
C LYS A 50 -13.05 3.47 2.45
N LEU A 51 -12.81 2.17 2.39
CA LEU A 51 -11.77 1.59 1.53
C LEU A 51 -12.08 1.89 0.05
N LYS A 52 -11.22 2.65 -0.62
CA LYS A 52 -11.36 3.01 -2.04
C LYS A 52 -10.49 2.16 -2.94
N GLU A 53 -9.25 1.90 -2.53
CA GLU A 53 -8.28 1.12 -3.30
C GLU A 53 -7.41 0.31 -2.34
N PHE A 54 -7.07 -0.90 -2.76
CA PHE A 54 -6.19 -1.80 -2.03
C PHE A 54 -5.24 -2.42 -3.04
N TYR A 55 -3.94 -2.28 -2.80
CA TYR A 55 -2.88 -2.85 -3.64
C TYR A 55 -2.08 -3.84 -2.81
N LYS A 56 -1.80 -5.00 -3.40
CA LYS A 56 -0.96 -6.03 -2.80
C LYS A 56 0.07 -6.51 -3.81
N ILE A 57 1.34 -6.23 -3.54
CA ILE A 57 2.45 -6.45 -4.48
C ILE A 57 3.57 -7.20 -3.76
N LYS A 58 4.18 -8.20 -4.40
CA LYS A 58 5.41 -8.81 -3.86
C LYS A 58 6.54 -7.79 -3.90
N TRP A 59 7.38 -7.74 -2.88
CA TRP A 59 8.45 -6.73 -2.79
C TRP A 59 9.37 -6.74 -4.02
N VAL A 60 9.74 -7.94 -4.50
CA VAL A 60 10.53 -8.13 -5.72
C VAL A 60 9.91 -7.48 -6.95
N ASP A 61 8.58 -7.52 -7.08
CA ASP A 61 7.85 -6.91 -8.20
C ASP A 61 7.71 -5.39 -8.03
N ALA A 62 7.70 -4.90 -6.78
CA ALA A 62 7.61 -3.48 -6.46
C ALA A 62 8.94 -2.74 -6.68
N LEU A 63 10.08 -3.36 -6.34
CA LEU A 63 11.42 -2.77 -6.45
C LEU A 63 11.76 -2.11 -7.79
N PRO A 64 11.48 -2.71 -8.97
CA PRO A 64 11.74 -2.09 -10.26
C PRO A 64 10.78 -0.93 -10.59
N LEU A 65 9.64 -0.84 -9.89
CA LEU A 65 8.63 0.21 -10.10
C LEU A 65 8.85 1.43 -9.21
N ILE A 66 9.70 1.31 -8.18
CA ILE A 66 10.10 2.41 -7.31
C ILE A 66 11.15 3.26 -8.04
N LYS A 67 10.80 4.51 -8.34
CA LYS A 67 11.68 5.48 -9.00
C LYS A 67 12.32 6.40 -7.98
N GLU A 68 13.59 6.71 -8.20
CA GLU A 68 14.29 7.76 -7.46
C GLU A 68 13.89 9.13 -8.02
N GLU A 69 13.49 10.02 -7.13
CA GLU A 69 13.12 11.41 -7.43
C GLU A 69 13.91 12.33 -6.50
N LYS A 70 13.97 13.63 -6.80
CA LYS A 70 14.72 14.62 -6.00
C LYS A 70 14.38 14.59 -4.49
N ASP A 71 13.12 14.28 -4.16
CA ASP A 71 12.60 14.25 -2.79
C ASP A 71 12.60 12.84 -2.18
N GLY A 72 13.26 11.88 -2.83
CA GLY A 72 13.34 10.48 -2.41
C GLY A 72 12.62 9.51 -3.34
N HIS A 73 12.48 8.27 -2.89
CA HIS A 73 11.98 7.17 -3.70
C HIS A 73 10.45 7.10 -3.69
N LYS A 74 9.83 7.07 -4.88
CA LYS A 74 8.37 7.03 -5.06
C LYS A 74 7.95 5.82 -5.89
N ILE A 75 6.83 5.21 -5.51
CA ILE A 75 6.07 4.32 -6.39
C ILE A 75 4.79 5.05 -6.82
N TYR A 76 4.52 5.05 -8.12
CA TYR A 76 3.29 5.63 -8.66
C TYR A 76 2.23 4.54 -8.80
N TRP A 77 1.00 4.84 -8.37
CA TRP A 77 -0.05 3.81 -8.26
C TRP A 77 -0.52 3.31 -9.63
N ASN A 78 -0.44 4.16 -10.65
CA ASN A 78 -0.70 3.77 -12.05
C ASN A 78 0.20 2.62 -12.54
N HIS A 79 1.46 2.55 -12.07
CA HIS A 79 2.39 1.49 -12.45
C HIS A 79 2.07 0.14 -11.79
N ILE A 80 1.27 0.15 -10.72
CA ILE A 80 0.89 -1.04 -9.93
C ILE A 80 -0.61 -1.37 -10.05
N ASN A 81 -1.32 -0.75 -10.99
CA ASN A 81 -2.76 -1.00 -11.21
C ASN A 81 -3.10 -2.49 -11.39
N LYS A 82 -2.20 -3.28 -11.99
CA LYS A 82 -2.37 -4.74 -12.15
C LYS A 82 -2.41 -5.52 -10.83
N HIS A 83 -1.93 -4.92 -9.75
CA HIS A 83 -1.89 -5.48 -8.40
C HIS A 83 -3.00 -4.92 -7.49
N GLN A 84 -3.94 -4.17 -8.06
CA GLN A 84 -5.11 -3.71 -7.34
C GLN A 84 -6.01 -4.91 -7.06
N ALA A 85 -6.30 -5.16 -5.78
CA ALA A 85 -7.29 -6.16 -5.41
C ALA A 85 -8.70 -5.61 -5.67
N ASP A 86 -9.61 -6.50 -6.05
CA ASP A 86 -11.03 -6.18 -6.02
C ASP A 86 -11.48 -6.12 -4.55
N ILE A 87 -11.90 -4.94 -4.10
CA ILE A 87 -12.34 -4.72 -2.73
C ILE A 87 -13.52 -5.62 -2.36
N LYS A 88 -14.36 -6.00 -3.34
CA LYS A 88 -15.50 -6.88 -3.12
C LYS A 88 -15.11 -8.31 -2.79
N THR A 89 -13.92 -8.74 -3.22
CA THR A 89 -13.41 -10.10 -2.99
C THR A 89 -12.47 -10.17 -1.79
N LEU A 90 -12.09 -9.03 -1.21
CA LEU A 90 -11.37 -9.01 0.06
C LEU A 90 -12.24 -9.66 1.14
N PRO A 91 -11.64 -10.49 2.02
CA PRO A 91 -12.36 -10.97 3.19
C PRO A 91 -12.92 -9.74 3.90
N LYS A 92 -14.21 -9.80 4.24
CA LYS A 92 -14.83 -8.83 5.14
C LYS A 92 -14.58 -9.38 6.53
N PRO A 93 -13.46 -9.08 7.20
CA PRO A 93 -13.45 -9.31 8.64
C PRO A 93 -14.60 -8.47 9.18
N ASP A 94 -15.46 -9.06 10.01
CA ASP A 94 -16.28 -8.27 10.90
C ASP A 94 -15.33 -7.27 11.56
N LEU A 95 -15.44 -6.00 11.18
CA LEU A 95 -14.66 -4.91 11.75
C LEU A 95 -15.09 -4.86 13.22
N ILE A 96 -14.44 -5.65 14.07
CA ILE A 96 -14.67 -5.66 15.51
C ILE A 96 -14.49 -4.21 15.94
N SER A 97 -15.55 -3.60 16.45
CA SER A 97 -15.55 -2.20 16.87
C SER A 97 -14.48 -2.01 17.95
N VAL A 98 -13.35 -1.40 17.60
CA VAL A 98 -12.28 -1.07 18.56
C VAL A 98 -12.53 0.27 19.25
N PHE A 99 -13.79 0.72 19.29
CA PHE A 99 -14.20 1.88 20.09
C PHE A 99 -15.32 1.45 21.02
N LYS A 100 -14.94 1.06 22.24
CA LYS A 100 -15.79 1.10 23.43
C LYS A 100 -15.39 2.31 24.25
#